data_AF-A0A961MSZ2-F1
#
_entry.id   AF-A0A961MSZ2-F1
#
_cell.length_a   1.000
_cell.length_b   1.000
_cell.length_c   1.000
_cell.angle_alpha   90.00
_cell.angle_beta   90.00
_cell.angle_gamma   90.00
#
_symmetry.space_group_name_H-M   'P 1'
#
loop_
_entity.id
_entity.type
_entity.pdbx_description
1 polymer ?
#
loop_
_entity_poly.entity_id
_entity_poly.type
_entity_poly.pdbx_seq_one_letter_code
_entity_poly.pdbx_strand_id
1 'polypeptide(L)'
;ATGAGQTPGRFGQPITGKSLDQALFNEAVLFYSNAARRQHGRAPLNPDPALARAAADHAANMARLRTHSHELPVRGQSKLKQRMARQSVSYRLAAENIAM
;
A
#
# COMPACT_ATOMS: atom_id res chain seq x y z
N ALA A 1 -11.84 26.53 9.21
CA ALA A 1 -10.68 25.69 8.84
C ALA A 1 -10.09 25.11 10.11
N THR A 2 -10.18 23.79 10.32
CA THR A 2 -9.43 23.03 11.36
C THR A 2 -9.81 21.56 11.24
N GLY A 3 -8.84 20.69 10.97
CA GLY A 3 -9.09 19.24 10.82
C GLY A 3 -8.03 18.45 10.07
N ALA A 4 -6.87 19.04 9.74
CA ALA A 4 -5.68 18.24 9.48
C ALA A 4 -5.22 17.69 10.82
N GLY A 5 -5.63 16.46 11.16
CA GLY A 5 -5.06 15.76 12.30
C GLY A 5 -3.55 15.83 12.19
N GLN A 6 -2.88 16.28 13.25
CA GLN A 6 -1.43 16.49 13.26
C GLN A 6 -0.73 15.23 12.73
N THR A 7 0.17 15.40 11.77
CA THR A 7 0.99 14.29 11.26
C THR A 7 1.79 13.72 12.43
N PRO A 8 1.69 12.42 12.72
CA PRO A 8 2.55 11.79 13.71
C PRO A 8 4.01 12.09 13.42
N GLY A 9 4.76 12.61 14.40
CA GLY A 9 6.14 13.04 14.22
C GLY A 9 7.08 11.95 13.67
N ARG A 10 6.74 10.67 13.91
CA ARG A 10 7.47 9.52 13.35
C ARG A 10 7.46 9.44 11.82
N PHE A 11 6.48 10.05 11.14
CA PHE A 11 6.45 10.07 9.66
C PHE A 11 7.46 11.05 9.04
N GLY A 12 8.05 11.95 9.83
CA GLY A 12 9.12 12.84 9.38
C GLY A 12 10.52 12.20 9.43
N GLN A 13 10.64 10.95 9.84
CA GLN A 13 11.94 10.27 9.95
C GLN A 13 12.47 9.85 8.56
N PRO A 14 13.75 10.09 8.24
CA PRO A 14 14.34 9.64 6.98
C PRO A 14 14.31 8.12 6.84
N ILE A 15 13.80 7.64 5.71
CA ILE A 15 13.92 6.23 5.33
C ILE A 15 15.33 6.00 4.78
N THR A 16 16.11 5.14 5.43
CA THR A 16 17.45 4.78 4.94
C THR A 16 17.36 3.58 3.98
N GLY A 17 18.08 3.64 2.86
CA GLY A 17 18.01 2.62 1.81
C GLY A 17 18.53 1.21 2.22
N LYS A 18 19.15 1.06 3.39
CA LYS A 18 19.62 -0.24 3.89
C LYS A 18 18.53 -1.07 4.57
N SER A 19 17.49 -0.42 5.09
CA SER A 19 16.31 -1.10 5.67
C SER A 19 15.14 -0.12 5.73
N LEU A 20 14.20 -0.25 4.79
CA LEU A 20 12.91 0.41 4.86
C LEU A 20 12.14 -0.16 6.06
N ASP A 21 11.74 0.69 7.00
CA ASP A 21 10.70 0.31 7.97
C ASP A 21 9.37 0.21 7.23
N GLN A 22 9.06 -0.99 6.76
CA GLN A 22 7.86 -1.26 5.98
C GLN A 22 6.58 -0.98 6.77
N ALA A 23 6.60 -1.18 8.10
CA ALA A 23 5.44 -0.92 8.94
C ALA A 23 5.16 0.57 9.03
N LEU A 24 6.20 1.37 9.32
CA LEU A 24 6.12 2.83 9.33
C LEU A 24 5.67 3.38 7.97
N PHE A 25 6.23 2.86 6.88
CA PHE A 25 5.86 3.28 5.52
C PHE A 25 4.39 2.99 5.22
N ASN A 26 3.91 1.77 5.51
CA ASN A 26 2.50 1.40 5.32
C ASN A 26 1.56 2.29 6.13
N GLU A 27 1.94 2.60 7.38
CA GLU A 27 1.16 3.49 8.24
C GLU A 27 1.10 4.92 7.68
N ALA A 28 2.23 5.45 7.21
CA ALA A 28 2.30 6.77 6.58
C ALA A 28 1.43 6.84 5.31
N VAL A 29 1.52 5.85 4.43
CA VAL A 29 0.70 5.78 3.20
C VAL A 29 -0.79 5.81 3.53
N LEU A 30 -1.24 5.01 4.51
CA LEU A 30 -2.64 5.01 4.94
C LEU A 30 -3.06 6.36 5.53
N PHE A 31 -2.23 6.94 6.39
CA PHE A 31 -2.50 8.23 7.01
C PHE A 31 -2.70 9.33 5.97
N TYR A 32 -1.76 9.47 5.03
CA TYR A 32 -1.83 10.50 4.00
C TYR A 32 -2.97 10.25 3.00
N SER A 33 -3.22 8.98 2.65
CA SER A 33 -4.41 8.62 1.86
C SER A 33 -5.70 9.04 2.54
N ASN A 34 -5.82 8.81 3.86
CA ASN A 34 -6.99 9.22 4.64
C ASN A 34 -7.06 10.74 4.86
N ALA A 35 -5.94 11.45 4.91
CA ALA A 35 -5.92 12.90 4.89
C ALA A 35 -6.52 13.45 3.58
N ALA A 36 -6.08 12.93 2.42
CA ALA A 36 -6.64 13.31 1.12
C ALA A 36 -8.13 12.95 1.03
N ARG A 37 -8.54 11.75 1.46
CA ARG A 37 -9.96 11.34 1.49
C ARG A 37 -10.84 12.30 2.30
N ARG A 38 -10.37 12.74 3.47
CA ARG A 38 -11.08 13.72 4.31
C ARG A 38 -11.23 15.07 3.62
N GLN A 39 -10.21 15.55 2.92
CA GLN A 39 -10.29 16.80 2.14
C GLN A 39 -11.39 16.73 1.05
N HIS A 40 -11.70 15.53 0.57
CA HIS A 40 -12.76 15.29 -0.42
C HIS A 40 -14.07 14.73 0.17
N GLY A 41 -14.28 14.83 1.49
CA GLY A 41 -15.51 14.37 2.15
C GLY A 41 -15.74 12.85 2.08
N ARG A 42 -14.68 12.05 1.88
CA ARG A 42 -14.75 10.58 1.83
C ARG A 42 -14.41 9.97 3.19
N ALA A 43 -15.14 8.92 3.57
CA ALA A 43 -14.84 8.15 4.78
C ALA A 43 -13.42 7.55 4.73
N PRO A 44 -12.69 7.46 5.85
CA PRO A 44 -11.35 6.88 5.88
C PRO A 44 -11.36 5.39 5.51
N LEU A 45 -10.24 4.91 4.97
CA LEU A 45 -9.92 3.51 4.80
C LEU A 45 -9.41 2.93 6.12
N ASN A 46 -9.67 1.64 6.35
CA ASN A 46 -9.10 0.88 7.45
C ASN A 46 -7.84 0.12 7.00
N PRO A 47 -6.84 -0.06 7.87
CA PRO A 47 -5.70 -0.91 7.57
C PRO A 47 -6.13 -2.38 7.45
N ASP A 48 -5.53 -3.10 6.50
CA ASP A 48 -5.65 -4.56 6.39
C ASP A 48 -4.24 -5.16 6.20
N PRO A 49 -3.73 -5.94 7.17
CA PRO A 49 -2.41 -6.56 7.09
C PRO A 49 -2.24 -7.52 5.91
N ALA A 50 -3.30 -8.18 5.44
CA ALA A 50 -3.26 -9.07 4.30
C ALA A 50 -3.08 -8.29 2.98
N LEU A 51 -3.74 -7.13 2.85
CA LEU A 51 -3.51 -6.21 1.74
C LEU A 51 -2.08 -5.66 1.74
N ALA A 52 -1.56 -5.29 2.91
CA ALA A 52 -0.20 -4.80 3.06
C ALA A 52 0.84 -5.85 2.62
N ARG A 53 0.64 -7.13 2.99
CA ARG A 53 1.50 -8.23 2.53
C ARG A 53 1.41 -8.45 1.01
N ALA A 54 0.20 -8.44 0.44
CA ALA A 54 0.03 -8.56 -1.01
C ALA A 54 0.76 -7.44 -1.78
N ALA A 55 0.69 -6.20 -1.29
CA ALA A 55 1.35 -5.05 -1.88
C ALA A 55 2.88 -5.15 -1.78
N ALA A 56 3.41 -5.53 -0.61
CA ALA A 56 4.85 -5.72 -0.41
C ALA A 56 5.42 -6.83 -1.31
N ASP A 57 4.74 -7.97 -1.39
CA ASP A 57 5.11 -9.08 -2.28
C ASP A 57 5.11 -8.63 -3.76
N HIS A 58 4.11 -7.84 -4.18
CA HIS A 58 4.03 -7.32 -5.55
C HIS A 58 5.15 -6.33 -5.86
N ALA A 59 5.42 -5.39 -4.97
CA ALA A 59 6.51 -4.42 -5.09
C ALA A 59 7.89 -5.12 -5.16
N ALA A 60 8.12 -6.12 -4.30
CA ALA A 60 9.33 -6.92 -4.34
C ALA A 60 9.49 -7.69 -5.66
N ASN A 61 8.40 -8.22 -6.22
CA ASN A 61 8.42 -8.88 -7.52
C ASN A 61 8.67 -7.90 -8.67
N MET A 62 8.09 -6.69 -8.64
CA MET A 62 8.37 -5.62 -9.60
C MET A 62 9.87 -5.26 -9.59
N ALA A 63 10.45 -5.06 -8.40
CA ALA A 63 11.87 -4.78 -8.26
C ALA A 63 12.75 -5.94 -8.76
N ARG A 64 12.44 -7.17 -8.37
CA ARG A 64 13.19 -8.38 -8.78
C ARG A 64 13.16 -8.60 -10.29
N LEU A 65 12.02 -8.36 -10.93
CA LEU A 65 11.84 -8.53 -12.37
C LEU A 65 12.25 -7.28 -13.18
N ARG A 66 12.57 -6.17 -12.50
CA ARG A 66 12.87 -4.87 -13.12
C ARG A 66 11.75 -4.36 -14.02
N THR A 67 10.50 -4.55 -13.57
CA THR A 67 9.29 -4.20 -14.32
C THR A 67 8.32 -3.48 -13.42
N HIS A 68 7.75 -2.37 -13.88
CA HIS A 68 6.70 -1.63 -13.20
C HIS A 68 5.35 -1.89 -13.88
N SER A 69 4.54 -2.80 -13.32
CA SER A 69 3.28 -3.26 -13.93
C SER A 69 2.32 -3.85 -12.90
N HIS A 70 1.02 -3.71 -13.14
CA HIS A 70 -0.03 -4.40 -12.38
C HIS A 70 -0.04 -5.91 -12.60
N GLU A 71 0.40 -6.34 -13.79
CA GLU A 71 0.51 -7.74 -14.18
C GLU A 71 1.99 -8.16 -14.30
N LEU A 72 2.34 -9.25 -13.63
CA LEU A 72 3.69 -9.82 -13.66
C LEU A 72 3.65 -11.29 -14.08
N PRO A 73 4.72 -11.83 -14.69
CA PRO A 73 4.81 -13.25 -15.03
C PRO A 73 5.17 -14.13 -13.81
N VAL A 74 4.44 -13.97 -12.69
CA VAL A 74 4.62 -14.77 -11.46
C VAL A 74 3.46 -15.74 -11.29
N ARG A 75 3.74 -17.05 -11.31
CA ARG A 75 2.73 -18.10 -11.19
C ARG A 75 1.91 -17.91 -9.90
N GLY A 76 0.58 -17.85 -10.05
CA GLY A 76 -0.35 -17.66 -8.92
C GLY A 76 -0.39 -16.23 -8.34
N GLN A 77 0.31 -15.27 -8.95
CA GLN A 77 0.37 -13.87 -8.49
C GLN A 77 0.35 -12.87 -9.66
N SER A 78 0.02 -13.35 -10.86
CA SER A 78 0.15 -12.58 -12.08
C SER A 78 -0.81 -11.40 -12.11
N LYS A 79 -2.04 -11.61 -11.63
CA LYS A 79 -3.09 -10.58 -11.56
C LYS A 79 -3.43 -10.22 -10.12
N LEU A 80 -3.96 -9.02 -9.90
CA LEU A 80 -4.41 -8.54 -8.58
C LEU A 80 -5.30 -9.56 -7.85
N LYS A 81 -6.29 -10.13 -8.55
CA LYS A 81 -7.19 -11.16 -7.99
C LYS A 81 -6.43 -12.37 -7.42
N GLN A 82 -5.38 -12.81 -8.11
CA GLN A 82 -4.58 -13.96 -7.66
C GLN A 82 -3.76 -13.60 -6.42
N ARG A 83 -3.19 -12.39 -6.38
CA ARG A 83 -2.48 -11.87 -5.20
C ARG A 83 -3.39 -11.76 -3.98
N MET A 84 -4.62 -11.27 -4.16
CA MET A 84 -5.64 -11.21 -3.10
C MET A 84 -6.04 -12.60 -2.60
N ALA A 85 -6.31 -13.54 -3.52
CA ALA A 85 -6.67 -14.91 -3.17
C ALA A 85 -5.56 -15.63 -2.40
N ARG A 86 -4.29 -15.41 -2.77
CA ARG A 86 -3.12 -15.97 -2.07
C ARG A 86 -3.00 -15.50 -0.62
N GLN A 87 -3.51 -14.31 -0.30
CA GLN A 87 -3.56 -13.74 1.05
C GLN A 87 -4.91 -13.94 1.75
N SER A 88 -5.81 -14.77 1.18
CA SER A 88 -7.16 -15.03 1.70
C SER A 88 -8.01 -13.76 1.88
N VAL A 89 -7.82 -12.76 1.02
CA VAL A 89 -8.57 -11.50 1.06
C VAL A 89 -9.89 -11.65 0.31
N SER A 90 -10.99 -11.41 1.02
CA SER A 90 -12.33 -11.32 0.44
C SER A 90 -12.68 -9.86 0.10
N TYR A 91 -13.17 -9.62 -1.10
CA TYR A 91 -13.50 -8.27 -1.57
C TYR A 91 -14.64 -8.30 -2.59
N ARG A 92 -15.38 -7.20 -2.70
CA ARG A 92 -16.36 -6.98 -3.77
C ARG A 92 -15.74 -6.26 -4.98
N LEU A 93 -14.92 -5.26 -4.71
CA LEU A 93 -14.12 -4.52 -5.69
C LEU A 93 -12.72 -4.29 -5.14
N ALA A 94 -11.71 -4.33 -6.00
CA ALA A 94 -10.32 -4.07 -5.65
C ALA A 94 -9.66 -3.28 -6.79
N ALA A 95 -8.78 -2.36 -6.43
CA ALA A 95 -7.96 -1.57 -7.33
C ALA A 95 -6.57 -1.41 -6.73
N GLU A 96 -5.59 -1.08 -7.56
CA GLU A 96 -4.18 -0.97 -7.16
C GLU A 96 -3.59 0.32 -7.73
N ASN A 97 -2.85 1.06 -6.91
CA ASN A 97 -1.95 2.13 -7.35
C ASN A 97 -0.50 1.62 -7.21
N ILE A 98 0.34 1.88 -8.20
CA ILE A 98 1.78 1.58 -8.19
C ILE A 98 2.57 2.86 -8.51
N ALA A 99 3.77 3.00 -7.94
CA ALA A 99 4.65 4.16 -8.12
C ALA A 99 6.13 3.74 -8.11
N MET A 100 7.00 4.58 -8.69
CA MET A 100 8.47 4.48 -8.69
C MET A 100 9.10 5.73 -8.08
#